data_AF-A0A0G4G4A7-F1
#
_entry.id   AF-A0A0G4G4A7-F1
#
_cell.length_a   1.000
_cell.length_b   1.000
_cell.length_c   1.000
_cell.angle_alpha   90.00
_cell.angle_beta   90.00
_cell.angle_gamma   90.00
#
_symmetry.space_group_name_H-M   'P 1'
#
loop_
_entity.id
_entity.type
_entity.pdbx_description
1 polymer ?
#
loop_
_entity_poly.entity_id
_entity_poly.type
_entity_poly.pdbx_seq_one_letter_code
_entity_poly.pdbx_strand_id
1 'polypeptide(L)'
;MAGCGMLSICKSAMTKAEVSSSVPEQLLCVGFASYRKEACAHQTGLRLLIVLAVTRNANVSTAVPLGMLASPPVCVGSGDVCGRLAAIHSLIQQMATEVSAVDPLIMPSITDDQASVIAHEWSSVKSSVSTLSAAVATITHHISAAPPPPPCQPDTAVDVTANRLPSDVFCDGVVGYLPVDVAISPARATNTHYGTQLINEAFMLKRVDCSLDSNHLSGLIDVYRPTFQYFSKCAYVLEQGGHVWREMAEFIRVAAIYKLIKALPLPLMLSPQWMADHLATKAAFDELPLALAIYNTFGHLLHHQGTTLELRRVEGDDGDQDSDSDGDDEDMEGASSDEDEDRGQQGDGGGGVTRQRYRIGDVEFTTLPLTDLPPAYPYRSAYSAVDPPIRRRDFFFPSFTAFIERMVLMYWCRQEGVEQKRVTGARVGLDDTRYLSLLTEPIEGYKTVDYMGEPPGQGDDGRERLIIFKGTAATDTIEAWMRIGSGNIHLYTTEAPIKGNTDIERFPAAVAAARPLLATHELEQAVLGLPRSLGAGGSV
;
A
#
# COMPACT_ATOMS: atom_id res chain seq x y z
N MET A 1 -68.49 17.98 1.62
CA MET A 1 -67.25 18.54 2.22
C MET A 1 -66.16 18.29 1.17
N ALA A 2 -65.90 19.20 0.22
CA ALA A 2 -65.12 20.46 0.36
C ALA A 2 -63.78 20.20 1.09
N GLY A 3 -62.58 20.44 0.55
CA GLY A 3 -62.10 21.03 -0.70
C GLY A 3 -60.65 20.53 -0.95
N CYS A 4 -60.16 20.48 -2.19
CA CYS A 4 -59.60 21.57 -2.99
C CYS A 4 -58.09 21.80 -2.72
N GLY A 5 -57.28 21.67 -3.78
CA GLY A 5 -55.83 21.93 -3.76
C GLY A 5 -55.10 21.43 -5.02
N MET A 6 -55.51 21.94 -6.19
CA MET A 6 -54.74 21.85 -7.45
C MET A 6 -53.57 22.84 -7.47
N LEU A 7 -52.51 22.48 -8.22
CA LEU A 7 -51.64 23.26 -9.14
C LEU A 7 -50.17 22.80 -8.97
N SER A 8 -49.32 22.66 -9.98
CA SER A 8 -49.44 22.65 -11.45
C SER A 8 -48.05 22.29 -12.01
N ILE A 9 -48.01 21.27 -12.87
CA ILE A 9 -47.38 21.19 -14.21
C ILE A 9 -46.08 21.99 -14.46
N CYS A 10 -45.01 21.27 -14.86
CA CYS A 10 -44.35 21.47 -16.15
C CYS A 10 -43.70 20.16 -16.67
N LYS A 11 -44.21 19.71 -17.83
CA LYS A 11 -43.67 18.69 -18.73
C LYS A 11 -43.02 19.43 -19.92
N SER A 12 -41.83 19.01 -20.35
CA SER A 12 -41.34 19.00 -21.75
C SER A 12 -39.90 18.46 -21.72
N ALA A 13 -39.48 17.37 -22.36
CA ALA A 13 -39.60 16.88 -23.74
C ALA A 13 -38.54 17.46 -24.71
N MET A 14 -37.74 16.53 -25.28
CA MET A 14 -36.87 16.61 -26.48
C MET A 14 -35.57 17.44 -26.34
N THR A 15 -34.41 17.05 -26.89
CA THR A 15 -34.15 16.52 -28.24
C THR A 15 -32.87 15.68 -28.35
N LYS A 16 -32.94 14.76 -29.31
CA LYS A 16 -31.89 13.99 -29.99
C LYS A 16 -31.07 14.94 -30.89
N ALA A 17 -29.75 14.79 -30.94
CA ALA A 17 -28.90 15.40 -31.98
C ALA A 17 -27.78 14.42 -32.36
N GLU A 18 -27.91 13.83 -33.56
CA GLU A 18 -26.80 13.29 -34.35
C GLU A 18 -26.12 14.44 -35.07
N VAL A 19 -24.79 14.52 -35.03
CA VAL A 19 -23.98 15.17 -36.07
C VAL A 19 -22.77 14.31 -36.34
N SER A 20 -22.70 13.87 -37.60
CA SER A 20 -21.55 13.27 -38.27
C SER A 20 -20.69 14.39 -38.85
N SER A 21 -19.37 14.37 -38.61
CA SER A 21 -18.39 14.83 -39.59
C SER A 21 -16.99 14.30 -39.26
N SER A 22 -16.32 13.88 -40.32
CA SER A 22 -15.08 13.14 -40.42
C SER A 22 -13.82 14.01 -40.58
N VAL A 23 -12.66 13.39 -40.34
CA VAL A 23 -11.29 13.64 -40.90
C VAL A 23 -10.33 14.52 -40.04
N PRO A 24 -9.01 14.20 -40.02
CA PRO A 24 -8.24 14.07 -38.78
C PRO A 24 -7.10 15.09 -38.61
N GLU A 25 -6.67 15.28 -37.37
CA GLU A 25 -5.34 15.82 -37.06
C GLU A 25 -4.53 14.80 -36.27
N GLN A 26 -3.56 14.23 -36.98
CA GLN A 26 -2.39 13.56 -36.43
C GLN A 26 -1.41 14.65 -35.97
N LEU A 27 -0.95 14.58 -34.72
CA LEU A 27 0.46 14.68 -34.28
C LEU A 27 0.48 14.88 -32.76
N LEU A 28 1.51 14.31 -32.11
CA LEU A 28 1.85 14.38 -30.67
C LEU A 28 1.18 13.35 -29.75
N CYS A 29 1.53 12.08 -29.96
CA CYS A 29 1.66 11.09 -28.88
C CYS A 29 2.81 10.13 -29.23
N VAL A 30 4.05 10.56 -28.96
CA VAL A 30 5.21 9.65 -28.94
C VAL A 30 5.72 9.61 -27.51
N GLY A 31 5.63 8.42 -26.91
CA GLY A 31 6.49 7.99 -25.82
C GLY A 31 5.92 8.19 -24.42
N PHE A 32 5.17 7.21 -23.91
CA PHE A 32 5.28 6.71 -22.53
C PHE A 32 4.49 5.40 -22.44
N ALA A 33 5.05 4.34 -23.04
CA ALA A 33 4.54 2.98 -22.87
C ALA A 33 5.68 1.98 -23.10
N SER A 34 6.60 1.88 -22.14
CA SER A 34 7.37 0.65 -21.88
C SER A 34 8.23 0.87 -20.65
N TYR A 35 7.88 0.27 -19.51
CA TYR A 35 8.83 -0.20 -18.48
C TYR A 35 8.03 -1.02 -17.46
N ARG A 36 7.98 -2.34 -17.68
CA ARG A 36 7.71 -3.34 -16.63
C ARG A 36 8.64 -4.51 -16.92
N LYS A 37 9.78 -4.55 -16.23
CA LYS A 37 10.51 -5.77 -15.90
C LYS A 37 11.53 -5.51 -14.79
N GLU A 38 11.62 -6.52 -13.93
CA GLU A 38 12.59 -6.79 -12.85
C GLU A 38 12.38 -6.14 -11.47
N ALA A 39 11.78 -6.96 -10.60
CA ALA A 39 11.76 -6.84 -9.16
C ALA A 39 13.02 -7.49 -8.56
N CYS A 40 14.07 -6.71 -8.31
CA CYS A 40 15.10 -7.00 -7.31
C CYS A 40 16.06 -5.79 -7.08
N ALA A 41 15.52 -4.60 -6.77
CA ALA A 41 16.36 -3.42 -6.43
C ALA A 41 15.63 -2.36 -5.59
N HIS A 42 14.66 -2.76 -4.76
CA HIS A 42 13.69 -1.81 -4.19
C HIS A 42 14.24 -0.90 -3.07
N GLN A 43 15.35 -1.26 -2.42
CA GLN A 43 15.92 -0.44 -1.35
C GLN A 43 16.97 0.58 -1.83
N THR A 44 17.63 0.32 -2.96
CA THR A 44 18.60 1.23 -3.59
C THR A 44 17.92 2.24 -4.50
N GLY A 45 16.85 1.83 -5.21
CA GLY A 45 16.08 2.71 -6.10
C GLY A 45 15.36 3.87 -5.40
N LEU A 46 14.87 3.65 -4.16
CA LEU A 46 14.19 4.69 -3.38
C LEU A 46 15.15 5.79 -2.91
N ARG A 47 16.41 5.42 -2.58
CA ARG A 47 17.48 6.38 -2.25
C ARG A 47 17.93 7.19 -3.46
N LEU A 48 17.96 6.57 -4.64
CA LEU A 48 18.32 7.24 -5.90
C LEU A 48 17.23 8.22 -6.37
N LEU A 49 15.95 7.89 -6.17
CA LEU A 49 14.82 8.77 -6.49
C LEU A 49 14.78 10.04 -5.63
N ILE A 50 15.16 9.96 -4.34
CA ILE A 50 15.30 11.13 -3.48
C ILE A 50 16.44 12.05 -3.98
N VAL A 51 17.56 11.47 -4.43
CA VAL A 51 18.68 12.23 -5.02
C VAL A 51 18.31 12.84 -6.39
N LEU A 52 17.57 12.12 -7.23
CA LEU A 52 17.11 12.62 -8.53
C LEU A 52 16.07 13.73 -8.40
N ALA A 53 15.18 13.68 -7.40
CA ALA A 53 14.24 14.76 -7.10
C ALA A 53 14.96 16.04 -6.63
N VAL A 54 16.03 15.91 -5.84
CA VAL A 54 16.86 17.04 -5.39
C VAL A 54 17.66 17.66 -6.55
N THR A 55 18.19 16.85 -7.47
CA THR A 55 18.99 17.35 -8.61
C THR A 55 18.15 17.96 -9.73
N ARG A 56 16.92 17.49 -9.98
CA ARG A 56 16.05 18.06 -11.04
C ARG A 56 15.59 19.49 -10.74
N ASN A 57 15.50 19.87 -9.46
CA ASN A 57 15.15 21.22 -9.03
C ASN A 57 16.35 22.20 -9.02
N ALA A 58 17.58 21.69 -9.08
CA ALA A 58 18.80 22.52 -9.14
C ALA A 58 19.10 23.09 -10.55
N ASN A 59 18.36 22.70 -11.58
CA ASN A 59 18.57 23.13 -12.97
C ASN A 59 17.78 24.39 -13.38
N VAL A 60 17.11 25.09 -12.46
CA VAL A 60 16.59 26.44 -12.72
C VAL A 60 17.73 27.44 -12.54
N SER A 61 18.46 27.66 -13.63
CA SER A 61 19.57 28.61 -13.71
C SER A 61 19.07 30.06 -13.68
N THR A 62 19.03 30.67 -12.50
CA THR A 62 19.16 32.13 -12.35
C THR A 62 20.55 32.43 -11.79
N ALA A 63 21.46 32.82 -12.68
CA ALA A 63 22.78 33.28 -12.30
C ALA A 63 22.67 34.63 -11.57
N VAL A 64 22.88 34.65 -10.26
CA VAL A 64 23.17 35.85 -9.48
C VAL A 64 24.67 35.85 -9.16
N PRO A 65 25.41 36.96 -9.39
CA PRO A 65 26.84 36.99 -9.09
C PRO A 65 27.06 37.05 -7.58
N LEU A 66 27.70 36.01 -7.03
CA LEU A 66 28.20 35.96 -5.65
C LEU A 66 29.45 36.84 -5.52
N GLY A 67 29.23 38.14 -5.32
CA GLY A 67 30.24 39.10 -4.87
C GLY A 67 30.01 39.48 -3.41
N MET A 68 30.93 39.05 -2.54
CA MET A 68 31.10 39.46 -1.14
C MET A 68 29.93 39.20 -0.17
N LEU A 69 29.93 38.02 0.46
CA LEU A 69 29.24 37.79 1.73
C LEU A 69 30.25 37.20 2.73
N ALA A 70 30.53 37.96 3.80
CA ALA A 70 31.31 37.49 4.94
C ALA A 70 30.36 36.81 5.94
N SER A 71 30.62 35.55 6.28
CA SER A 71 29.81 34.77 7.22
C SER A 71 30.15 35.10 8.68
N PRO A 72 29.16 35.12 9.59
CA PRO A 72 29.38 35.33 11.02
C PRO A 72 29.82 34.06 11.77
N PRO A 73 30.42 34.18 12.97
CA PRO A 73 30.99 33.06 13.71
C PRO A 73 29.90 32.17 14.36
N VAL A 74 30.01 30.86 14.14
CA VAL A 74 29.20 29.82 14.79
C VAL A 74 29.96 29.29 16.00
N CYS A 75 29.49 29.57 17.22
CA CYS A 75 30.07 29.02 18.45
C CYS A 75 29.21 27.89 19.02
N VAL A 76 29.88 26.76 19.29
CA VAL A 76 29.43 25.55 20.03
C VAL A 76 28.40 24.68 19.29
N GLY A 77 28.90 23.78 18.43
CA GLY A 77 28.13 22.75 17.70
C GLY A 77 28.81 22.23 16.42
N SER A 78 29.86 22.90 15.95
CA SER A 78 30.57 22.63 14.67
C SER A 78 31.12 21.20 14.52
N GLY A 79 31.49 20.54 15.63
CA GLY A 79 32.01 19.17 15.60
C GLY A 79 31.02 18.13 15.07
N ASP A 80 29.73 18.25 15.40
CA ASP A 80 28.68 17.32 14.94
C ASP A 80 28.35 17.55 13.45
N VAL A 81 28.32 18.81 13.01
CA VAL A 81 28.05 19.16 11.60
C VAL A 81 29.18 18.68 10.68
N CYS A 82 30.44 18.90 11.05
CA CYS A 82 31.58 18.41 10.28
C CYS A 82 31.61 16.88 10.22
N GLY A 83 31.30 16.20 11.34
CA GLY A 83 31.20 14.74 11.39
C GLY A 83 30.10 14.19 10.49
N ARG A 84 28.90 14.80 10.49
CA ARG A 84 27.79 14.40 9.62
C ARG A 84 28.06 14.69 8.15
N LEU A 85 28.66 15.83 7.81
CA LEU A 85 29.07 16.13 6.43
C LEU A 85 30.14 15.17 5.92
N ALA A 86 31.12 14.81 6.76
CA ALA A 86 32.10 13.79 6.42
C ALA A 86 31.45 12.42 6.19
N ALA A 87 30.47 12.04 7.02
CA ALA A 87 29.70 10.81 6.84
C ALA A 87 28.87 10.82 5.54
N ILE A 88 28.17 11.93 5.24
CA ILE A 88 27.41 12.11 3.99
C ILE A 88 28.35 12.05 2.78
N HIS A 89 29.49 12.73 2.83
CA HIS A 89 30.48 12.68 1.76
C HIS A 89 31.02 11.27 1.56
N SER A 90 31.34 10.55 2.63
CA SER A 90 31.76 9.14 2.57
C SER A 90 30.69 8.26 1.93
N LEU A 91 29.42 8.47 2.25
CA LEU A 91 28.30 7.70 1.70
C LEU A 91 28.08 8.00 0.20
N ILE A 92 28.28 9.24 -0.23
CA ILE A 92 28.23 9.62 -1.65
C ILE A 92 29.41 9.04 -2.43
N GLN A 93 30.62 9.04 -1.85
CA GLN A 93 31.79 8.38 -2.46
C GLN A 93 31.61 6.86 -2.57
N GLN A 94 31.03 6.24 -1.55
CA GLN A 94 30.65 4.83 -1.61
C GLN A 94 29.64 4.57 -2.73
N MET A 95 28.57 5.38 -2.82
CA MET A 95 27.59 5.26 -3.88
C MET A 95 28.20 5.45 -5.28
N ALA A 96 29.12 6.41 -5.45
CA ALA A 96 29.85 6.60 -6.70
C ALA A 96 30.72 5.39 -7.07
N THR A 97 31.32 4.74 -6.07
CA THR A 97 32.12 3.52 -6.24
C THR A 97 31.24 2.34 -6.63
N GLU A 98 30.11 2.15 -5.94
CA GLU A 98 29.14 1.09 -6.25
C GLU A 98 28.53 1.26 -7.65
N VAL A 99 28.13 2.47 -8.03
CA VAL A 99 27.65 2.78 -9.39
C VAL A 99 28.74 2.46 -10.42
N SER A 100 30.01 2.77 -10.13
CA SER A 100 31.11 2.45 -11.06
C SER A 100 31.39 0.94 -11.14
N ALA A 101 31.22 0.20 -10.03
CA ALA A 101 31.40 -1.26 -9.97
C ALA A 101 30.29 -2.04 -10.69
N VAL A 102 29.10 -1.45 -10.80
CA VAL A 102 27.95 -2.04 -11.50
C VAL A 102 28.03 -1.84 -13.03
N ASP A 103 28.78 -0.84 -13.50
CA ASP A 103 28.99 -0.55 -14.94
C ASP A 103 29.40 -1.80 -15.76
N PRO A 104 30.41 -2.61 -15.36
CA PRO A 104 30.77 -3.82 -16.10
C PRO A 104 29.76 -4.97 -15.98
N LEU A 105 28.80 -4.92 -15.07
CA LEU A 105 27.77 -5.97 -14.89
C LEU A 105 26.52 -5.70 -15.74
N ILE A 106 26.15 -4.43 -15.87
CA ILE A 106 24.97 -4.01 -16.64
C ILE A 106 25.26 -4.05 -18.13
N MET A 107 26.38 -3.48 -18.58
CA MET A 107 26.64 -3.28 -20.01
C MET A 107 26.68 -4.59 -20.85
N PRO A 108 27.14 -5.75 -20.35
CA PRO A 108 27.09 -7.01 -21.09
C PRO A 108 25.73 -7.71 -21.09
N SER A 109 24.81 -7.33 -20.18
CA SER A 109 23.56 -8.05 -19.92
C SER A 109 22.37 -7.49 -20.71
N ILE A 110 22.55 -6.37 -21.40
CA ILE A 110 21.49 -5.68 -22.14
C ILE A 110 21.45 -6.21 -23.58
N THR A 111 20.26 -6.55 -24.07
CA THR A 111 20.05 -6.90 -25.48
C THR A 111 20.22 -5.66 -26.38
N ASP A 112 20.69 -5.86 -27.63
CA ASP A 112 21.00 -4.76 -28.56
C ASP A 112 19.86 -3.73 -28.69
N ASP A 113 18.60 -4.18 -28.60
CA ASP A 113 17.40 -3.36 -28.75
C ASP A 113 17.17 -2.38 -27.58
N GLN A 114 17.72 -2.65 -26.39
CA GLN A 114 17.55 -1.84 -25.17
C GLN A 114 18.82 -1.07 -24.78
N ALA A 115 19.94 -1.36 -25.42
CA ALA A 115 21.26 -0.84 -25.05
C ALA A 115 21.33 0.69 -25.05
N SER A 116 20.71 1.36 -26.03
CA SER A 116 20.78 2.82 -26.15
C SER A 116 20.00 3.55 -25.05
N VAL A 117 18.80 3.08 -24.71
CA VAL A 117 17.95 3.69 -23.67
C VAL A 117 18.59 3.48 -22.30
N ILE A 118 19.02 2.25 -22.00
CA ILE A 118 19.62 1.93 -20.70
C ILE A 118 20.98 2.63 -20.54
N ALA A 119 21.82 2.69 -21.59
CA ALA A 119 23.09 3.41 -21.53
C ALA A 119 22.90 4.92 -21.31
N HIS A 120 21.86 5.52 -21.90
CA HIS A 120 21.52 6.93 -21.67
C HIS A 120 21.11 7.17 -20.21
N GLU A 121 20.15 6.41 -19.70
CA GLU A 121 19.68 6.53 -18.31
C GLU A 121 20.82 6.30 -17.31
N TRP A 122 21.65 5.29 -17.55
CA TRP A 122 22.79 4.99 -16.71
C TRP A 122 23.86 6.09 -16.74
N SER A 123 24.11 6.69 -17.91
CA SER A 123 25.01 7.85 -18.03
C SER A 123 24.46 9.07 -17.29
N SER A 124 23.13 9.27 -17.32
CA SER A 124 22.45 10.31 -16.55
C SER A 124 22.66 10.12 -15.05
N VAL A 125 22.49 8.89 -14.53
CA VAL A 125 22.75 8.56 -13.11
C VAL A 125 24.20 8.86 -12.72
N LYS A 126 25.18 8.42 -13.52
CA LYS A 126 26.61 8.70 -13.28
C LYS A 126 26.90 10.20 -13.20
N SER A 127 26.28 10.98 -14.09
CA SER A 127 26.40 12.45 -14.10
C SER A 127 25.80 13.09 -12.85
N SER A 128 24.61 12.68 -12.43
CA SER A 128 23.96 13.19 -11.22
C SER A 128 24.75 12.88 -9.94
N VAL A 129 25.27 11.66 -9.81
CA VAL A 129 26.11 11.27 -8.66
C VAL A 129 27.41 12.08 -8.63
N SER A 130 28.04 12.29 -9.78
CA SER A 130 29.26 13.12 -9.89
C SER A 130 28.99 14.57 -9.51
N THR A 131 27.86 15.13 -9.96
CA THR A 131 27.43 16.49 -9.64
C THR A 131 27.17 16.66 -8.15
N LEU A 132 26.47 15.70 -7.52
CA LEU A 132 26.22 15.71 -6.09
C LEU A 132 27.52 15.63 -5.28
N SER A 133 28.44 14.75 -5.68
CA SER A 133 29.76 14.61 -5.06
C SER A 133 30.55 15.92 -5.10
N ALA A 134 30.58 16.59 -6.28
CA ALA A 134 31.23 17.89 -6.43
C ALA A 134 30.58 18.98 -5.57
N ALA A 135 29.26 19.00 -5.46
CA ALA A 135 28.54 19.94 -4.61
C ALA A 135 28.88 19.76 -3.12
N VAL A 136 28.89 18.53 -2.63
CA VAL A 136 29.24 18.23 -1.22
C VAL A 136 30.70 18.54 -0.94
N ALA A 137 31.62 18.24 -1.87
CA ALA A 137 33.02 18.62 -1.76
C ALA A 137 33.19 20.15 -1.66
N THR A 138 32.43 20.90 -2.45
CA THR A 138 32.43 22.38 -2.43
C THR A 138 31.93 22.91 -1.09
N ILE A 139 30.83 22.36 -0.56
CA ILE A 139 30.31 22.74 0.77
C ILE A 139 31.35 22.44 1.86
N THR A 140 31.95 21.25 1.82
CA THR A 140 32.97 20.81 2.78
C THR A 140 34.20 21.73 2.74
N HIS A 141 34.62 22.13 1.54
CA HIS A 141 35.72 23.07 1.33
C HIS A 141 35.40 24.45 1.93
N HIS A 142 34.22 25.00 1.67
CA HIS A 142 33.82 26.29 2.24
C HIS A 142 33.73 26.29 3.76
N ILE A 143 33.26 25.19 4.36
CA ILE A 143 33.22 25.04 5.83
C ILE A 143 34.63 24.96 6.41
N SER A 144 35.54 24.24 5.74
CA SER A 144 36.92 24.02 6.23
C SER A 144 37.86 25.21 6.00
N ALA A 145 37.64 25.98 4.93
CA ALA A 145 38.46 27.13 4.55
C ALA A 145 38.09 28.42 5.30
N ALA A 146 37.02 28.39 6.11
CA ALA A 146 36.66 29.53 6.94
C ALA A 146 37.79 29.80 7.96
N PRO A 147 38.45 30.98 7.94
CA PRO A 147 39.52 31.29 8.87
C PRO A 147 39.00 31.24 10.32
N PRO A 148 39.84 30.83 11.28
CA PRO A 148 39.45 30.82 12.69
C PRO A 148 38.94 32.21 13.08
N PRO A 149 37.83 32.30 13.83
CA PRO A 149 37.24 33.59 14.15
C PRO A 149 38.28 34.47 14.87
N PRO A 150 38.40 35.76 14.49
CA PRO A 150 39.32 36.67 15.17
C PRO A 150 39.00 36.72 16.68
N PRO A 151 40.03 36.90 17.54
CA PRO A 151 39.84 36.91 18.98
C PRO A 151 38.82 38.00 19.38
N CYS A 152 37.73 37.53 19.98
CA CYS A 152 36.62 38.24 20.62
C CYS A 152 36.61 39.77 20.43
N GLN A 153 35.99 40.24 19.34
CA GLN A 153 35.34 41.54 19.36
C GLN A 153 34.03 41.42 20.17
N PRO A 154 33.69 42.42 21.00
CA PRO A 154 32.46 42.41 21.79
C PRO A 154 31.25 42.31 20.86
N ASP A 155 30.33 41.39 21.19
CA ASP A 155 29.14 40.98 20.43
C ASP A 155 28.38 42.17 19.81
N THR A 156 28.75 42.55 18.59
CA THR A 156 27.80 43.19 17.68
C THR A 156 26.86 42.10 17.24
N ALA A 157 25.62 42.13 17.74
CA ALA A 157 24.54 41.23 17.40
C ALA A 157 24.53 40.98 15.88
N VAL A 158 25.08 39.84 15.48
CA VAL A 158 25.04 39.39 14.11
C VAL A 158 23.57 39.25 13.75
N ASP A 159 23.16 39.95 12.71
CA ASP A 159 21.81 39.81 12.19
C ASP A 159 21.66 38.43 11.54
N VAL A 160 21.27 37.44 12.35
CA VAL A 160 20.98 36.05 11.95
C VAL A 160 19.81 36.00 10.94
N THR A 161 19.18 37.12 10.59
CA THR A 161 18.15 37.17 9.55
C THR A 161 18.70 37.11 8.12
N ALA A 162 19.97 37.48 7.88
CA ALA A 162 20.51 37.64 6.53
C ALA A 162 20.76 36.34 5.74
N ASN A 163 20.88 35.17 6.41
CA ASN A 163 21.17 33.87 5.77
C ASN A 163 19.95 32.92 5.75
N ARG A 164 18.74 33.47 5.76
CA ARG A 164 17.52 32.65 5.81
C ARG A 164 17.14 32.17 4.42
N LEU A 165 16.84 30.88 4.32
CA LEU A 165 16.17 30.35 3.14
C LEU A 165 14.79 31.02 3.00
N PRO A 166 14.38 31.38 1.78
CA PRO A 166 13.00 31.78 1.51
C PRO A 166 12.01 30.76 2.08
N SER A 167 10.87 31.24 2.60
CA SER A 167 9.89 30.41 3.30
C SER A 167 9.35 29.26 2.46
N ASP A 168 9.15 29.50 1.16
CA ASP A 168 8.74 28.52 0.16
C ASP A 168 9.81 27.44 -0.04
N VAL A 169 11.09 27.84 -0.18
CA VAL A 169 12.22 26.90 -0.31
C VAL A 169 12.38 26.06 0.95
N PHE A 170 12.21 26.64 2.14
CA PHE A 170 12.28 25.88 3.39
C PHE A 170 11.09 24.90 3.52
N CYS A 171 9.86 25.35 3.24
CA CYS A 171 8.68 24.49 3.27
C CYS A 171 8.75 23.34 2.27
N ASP A 172 8.90 23.65 0.99
CA ASP A 172 8.79 22.66 -0.08
C ASP A 172 10.11 21.89 -0.28
N GLY A 173 11.26 22.51 0.02
CA GLY A 173 12.59 21.93 -0.19
C GLY A 173 13.20 21.21 1.02
N VAL A 174 12.80 21.57 2.25
CA VAL A 174 13.33 20.94 3.47
C VAL A 174 12.24 20.19 4.22
N VAL A 175 11.20 20.91 4.68
CA VAL A 175 10.15 20.33 5.52
C VAL A 175 9.31 19.30 4.76
N GLY A 176 9.06 19.53 3.47
CA GLY A 176 8.32 18.62 2.60
C GLY A 176 8.90 17.21 2.54
N TYR A 177 10.21 17.07 2.71
CA TYR A 177 10.91 15.77 2.65
C TYR A 177 11.14 15.12 4.02
N LEU A 178 10.88 15.82 5.12
CA LEU A 178 10.96 15.22 6.45
C LEU A 178 9.77 14.28 6.66
N PRO A 179 9.93 13.15 7.36
CA PRO A 179 8.80 12.39 7.88
C PRO A 179 7.88 13.30 8.69
N VAL A 180 6.57 13.09 8.59
CA VAL A 180 5.59 14.00 9.20
C VAL A 180 5.74 14.14 10.72
N ASP A 181 6.13 13.09 11.44
CA ASP A 181 6.42 13.16 12.87
C ASP A 181 7.64 14.04 13.18
N VAL A 182 8.67 14.00 12.32
CA VAL A 182 9.84 14.90 12.39
C VAL A 182 9.48 16.33 11.98
N ALA A 183 8.60 16.52 11.00
CA ALA A 183 8.13 17.85 10.60
C ALA A 183 7.34 18.52 11.74
N ILE A 184 6.46 17.76 12.42
CA ILE A 184 5.57 18.31 13.46
C ILE A 184 6.27 18.47 14.81
N SER A 185 7.04 17.48 15.27
CA SER A 185 7.58 17.51 16.64
C SER A 185 8.83 18.38 16.75
N PRO A 186 9.97 18.04 16.12
CA PRO A 186 11.16 18.88 16.18
C PRO A 186 11.05 20.12 15.29
N ALA A 187 10.78 19.99 13.97
CA ALA A 187 10.95 21.14 13.07
C ALA A 187 9.97 22.30 13.36
N ARG A 188 8.72 22.00 13.71
CA ARG A 188 7.72 23.02 14.10
C ARG A 188 8.00 23.65 15.46
N ALA A 189 8.46 22.87 16.45
CA ALA A 189 8.69 23.38 17.80
C ALA A 189 10.01 24.15 17.94
N THR A 190 11.07 23.70 17.26
CA THR A 190 12.40 24.32 17.38
C THR A 190 12.55 25.56 16.51
N ASN A 191 11.72 25.72 15.47
CA ASN A 191 11.76 26.89 14.60
C ASN A 191 10.93 28.03 15.18
N THR A 192 11.56 28.85 16.03
CA THR A 192 10.94 29.99 16.72
C THR A 192 10.42 31.08 15.76
N HIS A 193 10.95 31.15 14.54
CA HIS A 193 10.60 32.21 13.59
C HIS A 193 9.47 31.83 12.64
N TYR A 194 9.48 30.58 12.18
CA TYR A 194 8.64 30.14 11.07
C TYR A 194 7.82 28.90 11.39
N GLY A 195 8.11 28.18 12.48
CA GLY A 195 7.57 26.84 12.73
C GLY A 195 6.05 26.76 12.59
N THR A 196 5.30 27.57 13.35
CA THR A 196 3.84 27.58 13.30
C THR A 196 3.27 28.29 12.07
N GLN A 197 4.01 29.24 11.48
CA GLN A 197 3.56 29.98 10.30
C GLN A 197 3.66 29.14 9.03
N LEU A 198 4.71 28.34 8.90
CA LEU A 198 5.00 27.48 7.75
C LEU A 198 4.34 26.11 7.87
N ILE A 199 4.43 25.48 9.04
CA ILE A 199 3.83 24.18 9.31
C ILE A 199 2.46 24.44 9.97
N ASN A 200 1.52 24.87 9.12
CA ASN A 200 0.14 25.20 9.44
C ASN A 200 -0.84 24.20 8.79
N GLU A 201 -2.15 24.44 8.91
CA GLU A 201 -3.20 23.58 8.39
C GLU A 201 -3.14 23.43 6.86
N ALA A 202 -2.81 24.50 6.13
CA ALA A 202 -2.74 24.46 4.68
C ALA A 202 -1.55 23.61 4.19
N PHE A 203 -0.40 23.70 4.87
CA PHE A 203 0.74 22.82 4.61
C PHE A 203 0.37 21.35 4.87
N MET A 204 -0.28 21.06 5.99
CA MET A 204 -0.68 19.70 6.32
C MET A 204 -1.73 19.14 5.37
N LEU A 205 -2.71 19.94 4.95
CA LEU A 205 -3.70 19.54 3.95
C LEU A 205 -3.05 19.22 2.60
N LYS A 206 -2.16 20.10 2.09
CA LYS A 206 -1.39 19.84 0.86
C LYS A 206 -0.65 18.50 0.96
N ARG A 207 -0.06 18.20 2.11
CA ARG A 207 0.67 16.96 2.37
C ARG A 207 -0.24 15.73 2.40
N VAL A 208 -1.43 15.85 3.01
CA VAL A 208 -2.48 14.82 2.96
C VAL A 208 -2.93 14.56 1.52
N ASP A 209 -3.24 15.60 0.75
CA ASP A 209 -3.69 15.49 -0.64
C ASP A 209 -2.63 14.78 -1.50
N CYS A 210 -1.35 15.18 -1.37
CA CYS A 210 -0.25 14.50 -2.06
C CYS A 210 -0.14 13.02 -1.67
N SER A 211 -0.41 12.67 -0.42
CA SER A 211 -0.37 11.29 0.06
C SER A 211 -1.57 10.47 -0.42
N LEU A 212 -2.75 11.08 -0.53
CA LEU A 212 -3.93 10.46 -1.13
C LEU A 212 -3.68 10.15 -2.61
N ASP A 213 -3.13 11.10 -3.36
CA ASP A 213 -2.78 10.92 -4.77
C ASP A 213 -1.73 9.81 -4.96
N SER A 214 -0.64 9.86 -4.18
CA SER A 214 0.49 8.92 -4.29
C SER A 214 0.12 7.47 -3.95
N ASN A 215 -0.95 7.28 -3.20
CA ASN A 215 -1.46 5.98 -2.78
C ASN A 215 -2.73 5.54 -3.55
N HIS A 216 -3.13 6.28 -4.60
CA HIS A 216 -4.34 6.02 -5.39
C HIS A 216 -5.65 6.04 -4.59
N LEU A 217 -5.69 6.85 -3.53
CA LEU A 217 -6.84 7.02 -2.64
C LEU A 217 -7.72 8.21 -3.03
N SER A 218 -7.30 9.05 -3.97
CA SER A 218 -8.08 10.21 -4.41
C SER A 218 -9.44 9.79 -4.99
N GLY A 219 -10.51 10.35 -4.44
CA GLY A 219 -11.89 9.96 -4.73
C GLY A 219 -12.38 8.70 -4.02
N LEU A 220 -11.49 7.97 -3.30
CA LEU A 220 -11.86 6.85 -2.43
C LEU A 220 -11.89 7.23 -0.96
N ILE A 221 -10.93 8.04 -0.51
CA ILE A 221 -10.82 8.54 0.86
C ILE A 221 -10.73 10.06 0.81
N ASP A 222 -11.38 10.71 1.76
CA ASP A 222 -11.28 12.14 1.98
C ASP A 222 -11.21 12.43 3.50
N VAL A 223 -10.73 13.62 3.83
CA VAL A 223 -10.50 14.07 5.20
C VAL A 223 -11.35 15.29 5.51
N TYR A 224 -11.89 15.39 6.73
CA TYR A 224 -12.56 16.62 7.14
C TYR A 224 -11.59 17.80 7.26
N ARG A 225 -12.14 19.02 7.38
CA ARG A 225 -11.37 20.24 7.68
C ARG A 225 -11.51 20.75 9.13
N PRO A 226 -11.21 19.98 10.20
CA PRO A 226 -11.45 20.46 11.55
C PRO A 226 -10.24 21.22 12.13
N THR A 227 -9.01 20.67 12.10
CA THR A 227 -7.85 21.24 12.83
C THR A 227 -6.49 20.75 12.32
N PHE A 228 -5.41 21.47 12.67
CA PHE A 228 -4.02 21.04 12.45
C PHE A 228 -3.70 19.67 13.08
N GLN A 229 -4.18 19.42 14.31
CA GLN A 229 -3.93 18.16 15.02
C GLN A 229 -4.58 16.96 14.30
N TYR A 230 -5.73 17.16 13.68
CA TYR A 230 -6.36 16.11 12.89
C TYR A 230 -5.58 15.84 11.60
N PHE A 231 -5.19 16.87 10.84
CA PHE A 231 -4.42 16.68 9.60
C PHE A 231 -3.06 16.03 9.84
N SER A 232 -2.40 16.34 10.96
CA SER A 232 -1.17 15.66 11.35
C SER A 232 -1.35 14.16 11.56
N LYS A 233 -2.44 13.73 12.20
CA LYS A 233 -2.77 12.31 12.34
C LYS A 233 -3.07 11.66 10.99
N CYS A 234 -3.86 12.31 10.13
CA CYS A 234 -4.14 11.79 8.79
C CYS A 234 -2.87 11.63 7.95
N ALA A 235 -2.02 12.67 7.90
CA ALA A 235 -0.75 12.62 7.18
C ALA A 235 0.16 11.51 7.73
N TYR A 236 0.24 11.34 9.05
CA TYR A 236 0.98 10.24 9.67
C TYR A 236 0.52 8.88 9.17
N VAL A 237 -0.78 8.56 9.27
CA VAL A 237 -1.29 7.25 8.82
C VAL A 237 -1.09 7.05 7.32
N LEU A 238 -1.33 8.08 6.51
CA LEU A 238 -1.19 8.02 5.05
C LEU A 238 0.27 7.77 4.62
N GLU A 239 1.22 8.43 5.28
CA GLU A 239 2.64 8.25 5.00
C GLU A 239 3.20 6.92 5.51
N GLN A 240 2.78 6.49 6.70
CA GLN A 240 3.22 5.19 7.23
C GLN A 240 2.70 4.03 6.38
N GLY A 241 1.48 4.13 5.86
CA GLY A 241 0.86 3.01 5.15
C GLY A 241 1.45 2.69 3.78
N GLY A 242 2.00 3.68 3.07
CA GLY A 242 2.69 3.48 1.78
C GLY A 242 2.00 2.47 0.84
N HIS A 243 2.67 1.35 0.56
CA HIS A 243 2.14 0.31 -0.32
C HIS A 243 0.86 -0.37 0.20
N VAL A 244 0.69 -0.51 1.52
CA VAL A 244 -0.50 -1.12 2.12
C VAL A 244 -1.75 -0.30 1.79
N TRP A 245 -1.63 1.04 1.71
CA TRP A 245 -2.74 1.88 1.28
C TRP A 245 -3.19 1.60 -0.16
N ARG A 246 -2.29 1.17 -1.05
CA ARG A 246 -2.65 0.80 -2.42
C ARG A 246 -3.47 -0.48 -2.45
N GLU A 247 -3.12 -1.46 -1.62
CA GLU A 247 -3.92 -2.68 -1.45
C GLU A 247 -5.30 -2.35 -0.84
N MET A 248 -5.33 -1.47 0.16
CA MET A 248 -6.57 -0.99 0.76
C MET A 248 -7.44 -0.19 -0.21
N ALA A 249 -6.84 0.57 -1.15
CA ALA A 249 -7.59 1.26 -2.20
C ALA A 249 -8.34 0.27 -3.10
N GLU A 250 -7.70 -0.83 -3.49
CA GLU A 250 -8.33 -1.89 -4.27
C GLU A 250 -9.45 -2.58 -3.47
N PHE A 251 -9.21 -2.89 -2.20
CA PHE A 251 -10.24 -3.40 -1.30
C PHE A 251 -11.45 -2.47 -1.18
N ILE A 252 -11.23 -1.15 -1.00
CA ILE A 252 -12.31 -0.15 -0.89
C ILE A 252 -13.17 -0.11 -2.16
N ARG A 253 -12.56 -0.23 -3.35
CA ARG A 253 -13.30 -0.29 -4.62
C ARG A 253 -14.19 -1.54 -4.69
N VAL A 254 -13.65 -2.70 -4.33
CA VAL A 254 -14.43 -3.94 -4.27
C VAL A 254 -15.56 -3.81 -3.24
N ALA A 255 -15.28 -3.31 -2.05
CA ALA A 255 -16.28 -3.06 -1.00
C ALA A 255 -17.39 -2.09 -1.46
N ALA A 256 -17.07 -1.09 -2.28
CA ALA A 256 -18.05 -0.18 -2.88
C ALA A 256 -18.97 -0.90 -3.87
N ILE A 257 -18.43 -1.78 -4.73
CA ILE A 257 -19.22 -2.61 -5.65
C ILE A 257 -20.18 -3.53 -4.87
N TYR A 258 -19.71 -4.07 -3.73
CA TYR A 258 -20.53 -4.85 -2.80
C TYR A 258 -21.41 -4.02 -1.87
N LYS A 259 -21.54 -2.70 -2.08
CA LYS A 259 -22.40 -1.81 -1.28
C LYS A 259 -22.17 -1.93 0.23
N LEU A 260 -20.95 -2.28 0.65
CA LEU A 260 -20.58 -2.33 2.06
C LEU A 260 -20.39 -0.91 2.63
N ILE A 261 -20.23 0.08 1.76
CA ILE A 261 -20.11 1.48 2.13
C ILE A 261 -21.52 2.08 2.23
N LYS A 262 -21.97 2.38 3.45
CA LYS A 262 -23.31 2.94 3.70
C LYS A 262 -23.47 4.35 3.11
N ALA A 263 -22.40 5.15 3.19
CA ALA A 263 -22.35 6.50 2.62
C ALA A 263 -21.99 6.41 1.14
N LEU A 264 -22.96 6.04 0.30
CA LEU A 264 -22.82 6.25 -1.14
C LEU A 264 -23.30 7.65 -1.51
N PRO A 265 -22.57 8.35 -2.41
CA PRO A 265 -21.34 7.92 -3.09
C PRO A 265 -20.05 8.10 -2.26
N LEU A 266 -18.98 7.37 -2.64
CA LEU A 266 -17.58 7.66 -2.25
C LEU A 266 -17.26 9.15 -2.41
N PRO A 267 -16.35 9.74 -1.60
CA PRO A 267 -15.30 9.09 -0.80
C PRO A 267 -15.69 8.68 0.64
N LEU A 268 -14.90 7.79 1.23
CA LEU A 268 -14.90 7.48 2.66
C LEU A 268 -14.30 8.65 3.45
N MET A 269 -15.08 9.26 4.32
CA MET A 269 -14.62 10.35 5.18
C MET A 269 -13.96 9.80 6.45
N LEU A 270 -12.65 10.01 6.63
CA LEU A 270 -11.98 9.64 7.88
C LEU A 270 -12.54 10.46 9.05
N SER A 271 -13.10 9.81 10.08
CA SER A 271 -13.76 10.50 11.19
C SER A 271 -12.76 11.17 12.13
N PRO A 272 -12.87 12.49 12.41
CA PRO A 272 -11.97 13.17 13.35
C PRO A 272 -12.05 12.62 14.76
N GLN A 273 -13.27 12.25 15.19
CA GLN A 273 -13.49 11.65 16.49
C GLN A 273 -12.83 10.27 16.57
N TRP A 274 -13.03 9.44 15.54
CA TRP A 274 -12.42 8.11 15.49
C TRP A 274 -10.89 8.17 15.52
N MET A 275 -10.30 9.07 14.73
CA MET A 275 -8.85 9.31 14.72
C MET A 275 -8.35 9.89 16.05
N ALA A 276 -9.18 10.61 16.80
CA ALA A 276 -8.83 11.08 18.13
C ALA A 276 -8.75 9.90 19.11
N ASP A 277 -9.75 9.02 19.09
CA ASP A 277 -9.93 7.94 20.05
C ASP A 277 -8.97 6.75 19.81
N HIS A 278 -8.79 6.36 18.55
CA HIS A 278 -8.01 5.16 18.18
C HIS A 278 -6.57 5.45 17.79
N LEU A 279 -6.25 6.73 17.52
CA LEU A 279 -4.89 7.19 17.21
C LEU A 279 -4.51 8.34 18.13
N ALA A 280 -4.78 8.17 19.42
CA ALA A 280 -4.45 9.17 20.44
C ALA A 280 -2.95 9.49 20.45
N THR A 281 -2.12 8.46 20.28
CA THR A 281 -0.65 8.54 20.26
C THR A 281 -0.06 7.74 19.10
N LYS A 282 1.20 8.05 18.75
CA LYS A 282 1.98 7.26 17.80
C LYS A 282 2.13 5.80 18.25
N ALA A 283 2.44 5.60 19.53
CA ALA A 283 2.59 4.27 20.11
C ALA A 283 1.33 3.41 19.96
N ALA A 284 0.14 3.98 20.18
CA ALA A 284 -1.13 3.24 20.01
C ALA A 284 -1.38 2.79 18.56
N PHE A 285 -0.89 3.54 17.57
CA PHE A 285 -0.93 3.08 16.17
C PHE A 285 0.08 1.96 15.93
N ASP A 286 1.30 2.13 16.45
CA ASP A 286 2.41 1.18 16.27
C ASP A 286 2.20 -0.14 17.06
N GLU A 287 1.25 -0.19 17.99
CA GLU A 287 0.81 -1.41 18.71
C GLU A 287 0.09 -2.42 17.80
N LEU A 288 -0.50 -1.96 16.69
CA LEU A 288 -1.16 -2.82 15.71
C LEU A 288 -0.22 -3.06 14.52
N PRO A 289 -0.24 -4.25 13.91
CA PRO A 289 0.37 -4.42 12.60
C PRO A 289 -0.23 -3.39 11.62
N LEU A 290 0.62 -2.77 10.81
CA LEU A 290 0.27 -1.59 10.02
C LEU A 290 -0.97 -1.79 9.13
N ALA A 291 -1.17 -2.95 8.53
CA ALA A 291 -2.37 -3.25 7.75
C ALA A 291 -3.66 -3.26 8.59
N LEU A 292 -3.60 -3.82 9.81
CA LEU A 292 -4.72 -3.77 10.75
C LEU A 292 -4.98 -2.34 11.23
N ALA A 293 -3.91 -1.59 11.50
CA ALA A 293 -3.98 -0.20 11.95
C ALA A 293 -4.64 0.71 10.90
N ILE A 294 -4.27 0.53 9.63
CA ILE A 294 -4.87 1.22 8.48
C ILE A 294 -6.34 0.82 8.32
N TYR A 295 -6.66 -0.48 8.33
CA TYR A 295 -8.05 -0.91 8.24
C TYR A 295 -8.89 -0.34 9.39
N ASN A 296 -8.33 -0.26 10.59
CA ASN A 296 -9.01 0.31 11.74
C ASN A 296 -9.45 1.77 11.51
N THR A 297 -8.79 2.53 10.64
CA THR A 297 -9.17 3.93 10.39
C THR A 297 -10.46 4.08 9.57
N PHE A 298 -10.88 3.07 8.82
CA PHE A 298 -12.07 3.15 7.96
C PHE A 298 -13.03 1.96 8.05
N GLY A 299 -12.64 0.84 8.68
CA GLY A 299 -13.47 -0.37 8.78
C GLY A 299 -14.82 -0.12 9.45
N HIS A 300 -14.88 0.81 10.41
CA HIS A 300 -16.12 1.23 11.07
C HIS A 300 -17.12 1.96 10.15
N LEU A 301 -16.68 2.42 8.97
CA LEU A 301 -17.54 3.03 7.95
C LEU A 301 -18.21 1.95 7.06
N LEU A 302 -17.73 0.71 7.13
CA LEU A 302 -18.22 -0.41 6.35
C LEU A 302 -19.29 -1.18 7.14
N HIS A 303 -20.30 -1.67 6.43
CA HIS A 303 -21.44 -2.37 7.00
C HIS A 303 -21.79 -3.59 6.16
N HIS A 304 -22.06 -4.72 6.82
CA HIS A 304 -22.62 -5.90 6.22
C HIS A 304 -23.89 -6.29 6.98
N GLN A 305 -25.03 -6.32 6.28
CA GLN A 305 -26.34 -6.69 6.85
C GLN A 305 -26.67 -5.95 8.15
N GLY A 306 -26.39 -4.64 8.18
CA GLY A 306 -26.62 -3.78 9.34
C GLY A 306 -25.56 -3.86 10.45
N THR A 307 -24.60 -4.78 10.34
CA THR A 307 -23.48 -4.91 11.29
C THR A 307 -22.27 -4.13 10.79
N THR A 308 -21.70 -3.28 11.64
CA THR A 308 -20.47 -2.55 11.34
C THR A 308 -19.28 -3.50 11.26
N LEU A 309 -18.39 -3.30 10.29
CA LEU A 309 -17.18 -4.09 10.08
C LEU A 309 -15.96 -3.44 10.74
N GLU A 310 -16.14 -2.86 11.93
CA GLU A 310 -15.03 -2.33 12.71
C GLU A 310 -14.13 -3.45 13.23
N LEU A 311 -12.84 -3.16 13.31
CA LEU A 311 -11.85 -4.07 13.88
C LEU A 311 -11.92 -3.95 15.41
N ARG A 312 -12.17 -5.07 16.09
CA ARG A 312 -12.14 -5.16 17.55
C ARG A 312 -11.08 -6.15 17.99
N ARG A 313 -10.31 -5.80 19.02
CA ARG A 313 -9.48 -6.77 19.75
C ARG A 313 -10.43 -7.65 20.57
N VAL A 314 -10.25 -8.96 20.51
CA VAL A 314 -10.95 -9.89 21.40
C VAL A 314 -10.05 -10.06 22.62
N GLU A 315 -10.51 -9.60 23.78
CA GLU A 315 -9.84 -9.84 25.06
C GLU A 315 -9.85 -11.34 25.31
N GLY A 316 -8.66 -11.91 25.50
CA GLY A 316 -8.52 -13.32 25.87
C GLY A 316 -9.01 -13.47 27.30
N ASP A 317 -10.14 -14.15 27.47
CA ASP A 317 -10.36 -14.91 28.69
C ASP A 317 -9.40 -16.09 28.60
N ASP A 318 -8.12 -15.84 28.84
CA ASP A 318 -7.06 -16.86 28.90
C ASP A 318 -7.23 -17.71 30.17
N GLY A 319 -8.44 -17.75 30.76
CA GLY A 319 -8.82 -18.63 31.83
C GLY A 319 -8.79 -20.06 31.35
N ASP A 320 -7.63 -20.68 31.49
CA ASP A 320 -7.34 -21.99 32.07
C ASP A 320 -8.56 -22.80 32.57
N GLN A 321 -9.55 -23.05 31.72
CA GLN A 321 -10.58 -24.07 31.95
C GLN A 321 -10.06 -25.44 31.50
N ASP A 322 -8.88 -25.79 31.99
CA ASP A 322 -8.42 -27.17 32.12
C ASP A 322 -8.46 -27.59 33.61
N SER A 323 -9.37 -27.01 34.40
CA SER A 323 -9.65 -27.43 35.78
C SER A 323 -10.67 -28.56 35.85
N ASP A 324 -10.50 -29.60 35.04
CA ASP A 324 -11.08 -30.94 35.32
C ASP A 324 -9.93 -31.89 35.70
N SER A 325 -9.00 -31.39 36.53
CA SER A 325 -8.09 -32.22 37.31
C SER A 325 -8.88 -32.88 38.43
N ASP A 326 -9.70 -33.86 38.07
CA ASP A 326 -10.13 -34.93 38.98
C ASP A 326 -8.88 -35.76 39.32
N GLY A 327 -8.14 -35.29 40.33
CA GLY A 327 -6.97 -35.94 40.90
C GLY A 327 -7.12 -36.06 42.40
N ASP A 328 -7.91 -37.04 42.83
CA ASP A 328 -7.60 -37.77 44.05
C ASP A 328 -6.25 -38.46 43.82
N ASP A 329 -5.15 -37.91 44.32
CA ASP A 329 -3.94 -38.69 44.59
C ASP A 329 -3.14 -38.01 45.72
N GLU A 330 -3.13 -38.74 46.82
CA GLU A 330 -2.54 -38.42 48.11
C GLU A 330 -1.00 -38.44 48.06
N ASP A 331 -0.40 -37.53 48.85
CA ASP A 331 0.85 -37.69 49.59
C ASP A 331 2.15 -38.06 48.82
N MET A 332 2.89 -37.02 48.41
CA MET A 332 4.36 -37.10 48.28
C MET A 332 5.01 -35.87 48.93
N GLU A 333 5.32 -35.99 50.22
CA GLU A 333 6.30 -35.14 50.90
C GLU A 333 7.70 -35.43 50.36
N GLY A 334 8.40 -34.42 49.83
CA GLY A 334 9.72 -34.63 49.24
C GLY A 334 10.52 -33.37 48.97
N ALA A 335 11.09 -32.80 50.04
CA ALA A 335 12.40 -32.15 50.10
C ALA A 335 12.82 -31.13 49.01
N SER A 336 12.72 -29.85 49.42
CA SER A 336 13.69 -28.77 49.25
C SER A 336 14.88 -28.96 48.30
N SER A 337 14.98 -28.07 47.32
CA SER A 337 16.25 -27.47 46.94
C SER A 337 16.02 -26.06 46.40
N ASP A 338 16.38 -25.08 47.24
CA ASP A 338 16.75 -23.74 46.82
C ASP A 338 17.89 -23.83 45.80
N GLU A 339 17.80 -23.14 44.65
CA GLU A 339 18.93 -22.49 43.97
C GLU A 339 18.50 -21.76 42.68
N ASP A 340 18.89 -20.49 42.63
CA ASP A 340 19.26 -19.68 41.47
C ASP A 340 18.17 -19.04 40.58
N GLU A 341 17.58 -18.00 41.17
CA GLU A 341 17.15 -16.77 40.50
C GLU A 341 18.34 -16.08 39.79
N ASP A 342 18.57 -16.30 38.49
CA ASP A 342 19.01 -15.22 37.57
C ASP A 342 19.00 -15.68 36.11
N ARG A 343 17.85 -15.61 35.45
CA ARG A 343 17.77 -15.60 33.99
C ARG A 343 16.90 -14.45 33.54
N GLY A 344 17.48 -13.25 33.59
CA GLY A 344 17.08 -12.13 32.77
C GLY A 344 17.15 -12.50 31.29
N GLN A 345 16.11 -13.16 30.79
CA GLN A 345 15.91 -13.45 29.40
C GLN A 345 15.61 -12.11 28.72
N GLN A 346 16.67 -11.41 28.33
CA GLN A 346 16.62 -10.36 27.33
C GLN A 346 16.06 -11.01 26.07
N GLY A 347 14.73 -10.97 25.96
CA GLY A 347 14.01 -11.33 24.76
C GLY A 347 14.57 -10.44 23.66
N ASP A 348 15.35 -11.07 22.79
CA ASP A 348 15.84 -10.48 21.55
C ASP A 348 14.66 -9.78 20.89
N GLY A 349 14.67 -8.45 20.97
CA GLY A 349 13.58 -7.54 20.65
C GLY A 349 13.34 -7.44 19.16
N GLY A 350 13.23 -8.59 18.48
CA GLY A 350 12.62 -8.66 17.17
C GLY A 350 11.21 -8.14 17.35
N GLY A 351 10.93 -6.95 16.82
CA GLY A 351 9.61 -6.31 16.74
C GLY A 351 8.64 -7.17 15.94
N GLY A 352 8.33 -8.34 16.47
CA GLY A 352 7.54 -9.39 15.90
C GLY A 352 6.09 -9.15 16.26
N VAL A 353 5.22 -9.36 15.28
CA VAL A 353 3.77 -9.36 15.46
C VAL A 353 3.45 -10.38 16.55
N THR A 354 2.76 -9.96 17.61
CA THR A 354 2.29 -10.89 18.64
C THR A 354 1.08 -11.66 18.14
N ARG A 355 0.88 -12.86 18.68
CA ARG A 355 -0.34 -13.62 18.45
C ARG A 355 -1.49 -12.91 19.15
N GLN A 356 -2.41 -12.35 18.39
CA GLN A 356 -3.53 -11.58 18.93
C GLN A 356 -4.83 -11.95 18.23
N ARG A 357 -5.91 -12.10 19.01
CA ARG A 357 -7.26 -12.35 18.50
C ARG A 357 -7.97 -11.04 18.20
N TYR A 358 -8.63 -11.02 17.06
CA TYR A 358 -9.41 -9.89 16.57
C TYR A 358 -10.75 -10.36 15.99
N ARG A 359 -11.65 -9.42 15.80
CA ARG A 359 -12.96 -9.62 15.20
C ARG A 359 -13.32 -8.47 14.27
N ILE A 360 -13.92 -8.80 13.12
CA ILE A 360 -14.56 -7.85 12.20
C ILE A 360 -15.98 -8.36 11.94
N GLY A 361 -16.99 -7.58 12.34
CA GLY A 361 -18.39 -8.02 12.27
C GLY A 361 -18.64 -9.26 13.15
N ASP A 362 -19.02 -10.38 12.54
CA ASP A 362 -19.18 -11.71 13.15
C ASP A 362 -18.00 -12.66 12.91
N VAL A 363 -16.92 -12.15 12.29
CA VAL A 363 -15.77 -12.96 11.89
C VAL A 363 -14.60 -12.74 12.84
N GLU A 364 -14.24 -13.78 13.59
CA GLU A 364 -13.02 -13.81 14.41
C GLU A 364 -11.83 -14.37 13.64
N PHE A 365 -10.65 -13.86 13.97
CA PHE A 365 -9.38 -14.30 13.40
C PHE A 365 -8.21 -14.03 14.37
N THR A 366 -7.03 -14.52 14.04
CA THR A 366 -5.81 -14.40 14.84
C THR A 366 -4.64 -14.01 13.96
N THR A 367 -3.83 -13.04 14.38
CA THR A 367 -2.53 -12.75 13.76
C THR A 367 -1.53 -13.83 14.14
N LEU A 368 -0.72 -14.28 13.18
CA LEU A 368 0.30 -15.30 13.43
C LEU A 368 1.71 -14.66 13.49
N PRO A 369 2.44 -14.79 14.62
CA PRO A 369 3.86 -14.47 14.65
C PRO A 369 4.63 -15.41 13.72
N LEU A 370 5.79 -14.97 13.25
CA LEU A 370 6.68 -15.81 12.43
C LEU A 370 7.09 -17.12 13.14
N THR A 371 7.19 -17.09 14.47
CA THR A 371 7.52 -18.27 15.31
C THR A 371 6.44 -19.34 15.31
N ASP A 372 5.17 -18.97 15.11
CA ASP A 372 4.04 -19.90 15.13
C ASP A 372 3.80 -20.59 13.78
N LEU A 373 4.44 -20.11 12.72
CA LEU A 373 4.38 -20.75 11.41
C LEU A 373 5.34 -21.94 11.36
N PRO A 374 4.91 -23.14 10.95
CA PRO A 374 5.82 -24.26 10.74
C PRO A 374 7.00 -23.88 9.80
N PRO A 375 8.22 -24.42 10.00
CA PRO A 375 9.38 -24.07 9.19
C PRO A 375 9.18 -24.25 7.67
N ALA A 376 8.40 -25.27 7.28
CA ALA A 376 8.09 -25.59 5.89
C ALA A 376 6.79 -24.91 5.38
N TYR A 377 6.22 -23.98 6.15
CA TYR A 377 4.95 -23.36 5.78
C TYR A 377 5.12 -22.37 4.62
N PRO A 378 4.33 -22.44 3.53
CA PRO A 378 4.49 -21.59 2.35
C PRO A 378 4.53 -20.08 2.63
N TYR A 379 3.80 -19.60 3.64
CA TYR A 379 3.75 -18.17 3.96
C TYR A 379 4.93 -17.68 4.80
N ARG A 380 5.79 -18.59 5.28
CA ARG A 380 6.97 -18.21 6.07
C ARG A 380 7.97 -17.40 5.25
N SER A 381 8.16 -17.74 3.97
CA SER A 381 9.08 -17.02 3.08
C SER A 381 8.55 -15.66 2.62
N ALA A 382 7.23 -15.47 2.63
CA ALA A 382 6.57 -14.22 2.26
C ALA A 382 6.09 -13.43 3.49
N TYR A 383 6.57 -13.77 4.68
CA TYR A 383 6.12 -13.17 5.93
C TYR A 383 6.41 -11.66 5.95
N SER A 384 5.38 -10.88 6.29
CA SER A 384 5.47 -9.44 6.48
C SER A 384 4.95 -9.07 7.86
N ALA A 385 5.77 -8.43 8.70
CA ALA A 385 5.30 -7.92 9.99
C ALA A 385 4.30 -6.75 9.82
N VAL A 386 4.39 -6.03 8.70
CA VAL A 386 3.51 -4.92 8.33
C VAL A 386 2.10 -5.42 7.96
N ASP A 387 2.02 -6.59 7.34
CA ASP A 387 0.77 -7.23 6.92
C ASP A 387 0.82 -8.73 7.24
N PRO A 388 0.60 -9.11 8.52
CA PRO A 388 0.92 -10.44 9.01
C PRO A 388 -0.03 -11.51 8.50
N PRO A 389 0.43 -12.77 8.41
CA PRO A 389 -0.44 -13.90 8.15
C PRO A 389 -1.58 -14.01 9.16
N ILE A 390 -2.77 -14.35 8.67
CA ILE A 390 -3.98 -14.47 9.47
C ILE A 390 -4.43 -15.93 9.52
N ARG A 391 -4.83 -16.39 10.70
CA ARG A 391 -5.59 -17.62 10.89
C ARG A 391 -7.04 -17.31 11.19
N ARG A 392 -7.97 -17.93 10.47
CA ARG A 392 -9.40 -17.96 10.80
C ARG A 392 -9.85 -19.41 10.80
N ARG A 393 -10.10 -19.97 11.99
CA ARG A 393 -10.41 -21.40 12.17
C ARG A 393 -9.35 -22.25 11.48
N ASP A 394 -9.76 -22.96 10.43
CA ASP A 394 -8.97 -23.91 9.66
C ASP A 394 -8.42 -23.28 8.37
N PHE A 395 -8.61 -21.96 8.18
CA PHE A 395 -8.07 -21.23 7.04
C PHE A 395 -6.88 -20.36 7.44
N PHE A 396 -5.86 -20.36 6.61
CA PHE A 396 -4.65 -19.56 6.73
C PHE A 396 -4.51 -18.64 5.53
N PHE A 397 -4.21 -17.38 5.81
CA PHE A 397 -4.01 -16.32 4.83
C PHE A 397 -2.56 -15.86 4.90
N PRO A 398 -1.92 -15.57 3.76
CA PRO A 398 -0.56 -15.05 3.72
C PRO A 398 -0.45 -13.67 4.36
N SER A 399 -1.54 -12.92 4.41
CA SER A 399 -1.58 -11.56 4.94
C SER A 399 -2.98 -11.18 5.43
N PHE A 400 -3.12 -10.04 6.11
CA PHE A 400 -4.40 -9.51 6.52
C PHE A 400 -5.18 -8.90 5.35
N THR A 401 -4.51 -8.27 4.38
CA THR A 401 -5.19 -7.78 3.17
C THR A 401 -5.81 -8.92 2.36
N ALA A 402 -5.10 -10.04 2.18
CA ALA A 402 -5.64 -11.25 1.56
C ALA A 402 -6.87 -11.80 2.32
N PHE A 403 -6.83 -11.75 3.65
CA PHE A 403 -7.94 -12.17 4.48
C PHE A 403 -9.21 -11.30 4.25
N ILE A 404 -9.10 -9.97 4.34
CA ILE A 404 -10.27 -9.08 4.18
C ILE A 404 -10.82 -9.10 2.74
N GLU A 405 -9.96 -9.28 1.74
CA GLU A 405 -10.40 -9.44 0.35
C GLU A 405 -11.25 -10.70 0.19
N ARG A 406 -10.79 -11.85 0.70
CA ARG A 406 -11.63 -13.05 0.72
C ARG A 406 -12.95 -12.79 1.47
N MET A 407 -12.93 -12.04 2.57
CA MET A 407 -14.17 -11.75 3.31
C MET A 407 -15.20 -11.03 2.44
N VAL A 408 -14.79 -10.01 1.69
CA VAL A 408 -15.69 -9.29 0.77
C VAL A 408 -16.22 -10.22 -0.33
N LEU A 409 -15.33 -10.98 -0.98
CA LEU A 409 -15.68 -11.83 -2.12
C LEU A 409 -16.60 -13.00 -1.75
N MET A 410 -16.39 -13.61 -0.57
CA MET A 410 -17.04 -14.88 -0.20
C MET A 410 -18.08 -14.77 0.92
N TYR A 411 -17.89 -13.86 1.87
CA TYR A 411 -18.69 -13.83 3.10
C TYR A 411 -19.65 -12.62 3.12
N TRP A 412 -19.15 -11.44 2.78
CA TRP A 412 -19.95 -10.20 2.74
C TRP A 412 -20.62 -9.95 1.39
N CYS A 413 -20.53 -10.91 0.45
CA CYS A 413 -21.12 -10.80 -0.88
C CYS A 413 -22.66 -10.81 -0.90
N ARG A 414 -23.29 -11.15 0.22
CA ARG A 414 -24.76 -11.24 0.40
C ARG A 414 -25.37 -9.94 0.93
N GLN A 415 -24.72 -8.81 0.69
CA GLN A 415 -25.23 -7.49 1.05
C GLN A 415 -26.51 -7.17 0.26
N GLU A 416 -27.47 -6.53 0.92
CA GLU A 416 -28.74 -6.17 0.29
C GLU A 416 -28.52 -5.31 -0.96
N GLY A 417 -29.18 -5.69 -2.06
CA GLY A 417 -29.06 -5.02 -3.34
C GLY A 417 -27.80 -5.37 -4.14
N VAL A 418 -26.97 -6.31 -3.68
CA VAL A 418 -25.89 -6.91 -4.47
C VAL A 418 -26.27 -8.33 -4.82
N GLU A 419 -26.42 -8.60 -6.11
CA GLU A 419 -26.71 -9.94 -6.60
C GLU A 419 -25.43 -10.57 -7.16
N GLN A 420 -24.53 -11.03 -6.29
CA GLN A 420 -23.42 -11.87 -6.74
C GLN A 420 -23.99 -13.16 -7.33
N LYS A 421 -23.56 -13.49 -8.54
CA LYS A 421 -24.03 -14.66 -9.29
C LYS A 421 -22.86 -15.53 -9.71
N ARG A 422 -23.06 -16.84 -9.58
CA ARG A 422 -22.18 -17.82 -10.22
C ARG A 422 -22.48 -17.82 -11.73
N VAL A 423 -21.46 -17.49 -12.52
CA VAL A 423 -21.50 -17.53 -13.99
C VAL A 423 -21.46 -18.98 -14.46
N THR A 424 -20.43 -19.71 -14.06
CA THR A 424 -20.21 -21.12 -14.42
C THR A 424 -19.37 -21.82 -13.34
N GLY A 425 -19.32 -23.16 -13.39
CA GLY A 425 -18.42 -23.95 -12.58
C GLY A 425 -18.06 -25.26 -13.28
N ALA A 426 -16.80 -25.65 -13.21
CA ALA A 426 -16.30 -26.88 -13.79
C ALA A 426 -15.45 -27.66 -12.80
N ARG A 427 -15.60 -28.99 -12.82
CA ARG A 427 -14.70 -29.91 -12.13
C ARG A 427 -13.62 -30.33 -13.11
N VAL A 428 -12.39 -29.91 -12.86
CA VAL A 428 -11.23 -30.19 -13.71
C VAL A 428 -10.49 -31.42 -13.21
N GLY A 429 -10.43 -31.60 -11.89
CA GLY A 429 -9.67 -32.66 -11.22
C GLY A 429 -8.40 -32.14 -10.57
N LEU A 430 -7.99 -32.75 -9.47
CA LEU A 430 -6.79 -32.36 -8.71
C LEU A 430 -5.50 -32.68 -9.48
N ASP A 431 -5.51 -33.75 -10.27
CA ASP A 431 -4.34 -34.22 -11.03
C ASP A 431 -4.17 -33.53 -12.40
N ASP A 432 -5.07 -32.60 -12.77
CA ASP A 432 -4.97 -31.89 -14.04
C ASP A 432 -3.85 -30.84 -13.96
N THR A 433 -2.80 -31.02 -14.77
CA THR A 433 -1.62 -30.15 -14.77
C THR A 433 -1.96 -28.70 -15.09
N ARG A 434 -3.00 -28.44 -15.88
CA ARG A 434 -3.46 -27.08 -16.23
C ARG A 434 -4.11 -26.40 -15.02
N TYR A 435 -4.88 -27.16 -14.26
CA TYR A 435 -5.47 -26.71 -13.00
C TYR A 435 -4.37 -26.38 -11.98
N LEU A 436 -3.38 -27.26 -11.82
CA LEU A 436 -2.25 -27.07 -10.90
C LEU A 436 -1.38 -25.86 -11.28
N SER A 437 -1.12 -25.64 -12.56
CA SER A 437 -0.42 -24.45 -13.06
C SER A 437 -1.18 -23.18 -12.68
N LEU A 438 -2.49 -23.12 -12.95
CA LEU A 438 -3.33 -21.98 -12.58
C LEU A 438 -3.41 -21.75 -11.05
N LEU A 439 -3.36 -22.82 -10.24
CA LEU A 439 -3.41 -22.75 -8.78
C LEU A 439 -2.08 -22.31 -8.14
N THR A 440 -0.94 -22.58 -8.78
CA THR A 440 0.38 -22.44 -8.12
C THR A 440 1.29 -21.40 -8.76
N GLU A 441 1.22 -21.19 -10.07
CA GLU A 441 2.12 -20.29 -10.78
C GLU A 441 1.73 -18.81 -10.56
N PRO A 442 2.69 -17.87 -10.57
CA PRO A 442 2.38 -16.44 -10.60
C PRO A 442 1.56 -16.08 -11.83
N ILE A 443 0.50 -15.28 -11.64
CA ILE A 443 -0.40 -14.89 -12.73
C ILE A 443 -0.20 -13.41 -13.04
N GLU A 444 0.44 -13.12 -14.17
CA GLU A 444 0.71 -11.75 -14.58
C GLU A 444 -0.58 -11.01 -14.99
N GLY A 445 -0.69 -9.75 -14.58
CA GLY A 445 -1.78 -8.86 -14.99
C GLY A 445 -3.09 -9.03 -14.21
N TYR A 446 -3.17 -9.99 -13.29
CA TYR A 446 -4.33 -10.23 -12.45
C TYR A 446 -3.96 -10.16 -10.98
N LYS A 447 -4.93 -9.74 -10.15
CA LYS A 447 -4.77 -9.79 -8.70
C LYS A 447 -5.18 -11.17 -8.20
N THR A 448 -4.34 -11.78 -7.37
CA THR A 448 -4.57 -13.10 -6.78
C THR A 448 -4.65 -13.01 -5.26
N VAL A 449 -5.58 -13.76 -4.68
CA VAL A 449 -5.72 -13.93 -3.22
C VAL A 449 -5.55 -15.41 -2.90
N ASP A 450 -4.38 -15.76 -2.40
CA ASP A 450 -4.05 -17.13 -2.01
C ASP A 450 -4.45 -17.38 -0.56
N TYR A 451 -4.97 -18.57 -0.27
CA TYR A 451 -5.20 -19.03 1.09
C TYR A 451 -5.11 -20.56 1.15
N MET A 452 -4.89 -21.10 2.35
CA MET A 452 -4.86 -22.54 2.57
C MET A 452 -5.98 -22.91 3.55
N GLY A 453 -6.77 -23.92 3.21
CA GLY A 453 -7.55 -24.66 4.20
C GLY A 453 -6.67 -25.69 4.92
N GLU A 454 -7.14 -26.17 6.06
CA GLU A 454 -6.54 -27.34 6.71
C GLU A 454 -6.61 -28.53 5.73
N PRO A 455 -5.49 -29.21 5.47
CA PRO A 455 -5.43 -30.24 4.45
C PRO A 455 -6.46 -31.33 4.77
N PRO A 456 -7.45 -31.59 3.90
CA PRO A 456 -8.57 -32.48 4.21
C PRO A 456 -8.19 -33.99 4.18
N GLY A 457 -6.91 -34.34 4.32
CA GLY A 457 -6.39 -35.71 4.27
C GLY A 457 -5.34 -35.92 3.16
N GLN A 458 -5.04 -37.18 2.84
CA GLN A 458 -4.02 -37.56 1.85
C GLN A 458 -4.42 -37.13 0.43
N GLY A 459 -3.78 -36.08 -0.11
CA GLY A 459 -3.79 -35.75 -1.55
C GLY A 459 -4.26 -34.34 -1.93
N ASP A 460 -4.90 -33.60 -1.03
CA ASP A 460 -5.23 -32.18 -1.23
C ASP A 460 -4.35 -31.35 -0.29
N ASP A 461 -3.55 -30.45 -0.85
CA ASP A 461 -2.68 -29.58 -0.05
C ASP A 461 -3.43 -28.38 0.56
N GLY A 462 -4.75 -28.33 0.35
CA GLY A 462 -5.65 -27.33 0.91
C GLY A 462 -5.52 -25.97 0.24
N ARG A 463 -4.69 -25.81 -0.81
CA ARG A 463 -4.50 -24.52 -1.47
C ARG A 463 -5.77 -24.12 -2.21
N GLU A 464 -6.16 -22.88 -1.99
CA GLU A 464 -7.19 -22.21 -2.74
C GLU A 464 -6.68 -20.85 -3.22
N ARG A 465 -7.19 -20.43 -4.37
CA ARG A 465 -6.82 -19.16 -4.99
C ARG A 465 -8.06 -18.45 -5.51
N LEU A 466 -8.14 -17.15 -5.24
CA LEU A 466 -9.08 -16.25 -5.90
C LEU A 466 -8.33 -15.43 -6.93
N ILE A 467 -8.91 -15.24 -8.12
CA ILE A 467 -8.35 -14.42 -9.18
C ILE A 467 -9.36 -13.34 -9.52
N ILE A 468 -9.01 -12.07 -9.33
CA ILE A 468 -9.89 -10.93 -9.60
C ILE A 468 -9.57 -10.40 -11.00
N PHE A 469 -10.57 -10.49 -11.90
CA PHE A 469 -10.45 -10.00 -13.28
C PHE A 469 -10.91 -8.56 -13.43
N LYS A 470 -11.98 -8.18 -12.70
CA LYS A 470 -12.55 -6.83 -12.64
C LYS A 470 -13.00 -6.52 -11.23
N GLY A 471 -12.96 -5.25 -10.86
CA GLY A 471 -13.45 -4.72 -9.59
C GLY A 471 -12.42 -3.87 -8.83
N THR A 472 -11.16 -3.86 -9.27
CA THR A 472 -10.05 -3.13 -8.64
C THR A 472 -9.69 -1.84 -9.38
N ALA A 473 -10.16 -1.64 -10.61
CA ALA A 473 -9.92 -0.39 -11.34
C ALA A 473 -10.94 0.69 -10.97
N ALA A 474 -10.56 1.96 -11.14
CA ALA A 474 -11.43 3.09 -10.82
C ALA A 474 -12.71 3.19 -11.65
N THR A 475 -12.68 2.62 -12.86
CA THR A 475 -13.80 2.61 -13.79
C THR A 475 -14.65 1.35 -13.68
N ASP A 476 -14.27 0.39 -12.84
CA ASP A 476 -15.01 -0.85 -12.70
C ASP A 476 -16.32 -0.61 -11.93
N THR A 477 -17.43 -0.97 -12.55
CA THR A 477 -18.78 -0.91 -11.98
C THR A 477 -19.32 -2.29 -11.62
N ILE A 478 -18.61 -3.32 -12.03
CA ILE A 478 -18.87 -4.72 -11.73
C ILE A 478 -17.60 -5.33 -11.17
N GLU A 479 -17.78 -6.43 -10.48
CA GLU A 479 -16.70 -7.27 -10.03
C GLU A 479 -16.88 -8.66 -10.63
N ALA A 480 -15.78 -9.22 -11.11
CA ALA A 480 -15.73 -10.53 -11.75
C ALA A 480 -14.46 -11.23 -11.31
N TRP A 481 -14.60 -12.43 -10.76
CA TRP A 481 -13.49 -13.16 -10.15
C TRP A 481 -13.72 -14.67 -10.20
N MET A 482 -12.65 -15.43 -10.05
CA MET A 482 -12.66 -16.89 -10.12
C MET A 482 -12.13 -17.51 -8.84
N ARG A 483 -12.82 -18.53 -8.33
CA ARG A 483 -12.34 -19.40 -7.26
C ARG A 483 -11.74 -20.66 -7.85
N ILE A 484 -10.57 -21.03 -7.39
CA ILE A 484 -9.87 -22.26 -7.72
C ILE A 484 -9.59 -23.00 -6.41
N GLY A 485 -10.08 -24.24 -6.29
CA GLY A 485 -9.87 -25.04 -5.08
C GLY A 485 -10.47 -26.43 -5.19
N SER A 486 -9.83 -27.42 -4.57
CA SER A 486 -10.28 -28.82 -4.52
C SER A 486 -10.65 -29.42 -5.90
N GLY A 487 -9.89 -29.08 -6.95
CA GLY A 487 -10.11 -29.54 -8.33
C GLY A 487 -11.30 -28.90 -9.04
N ASN A 488 -11.87 -27.84 -8.47
CA ASN A 488 -12.99 -27.08 -9.05
C ASN A 488 -12.55 -25.66 -9.41
N ILE A 489 -13.18 -25.15 -10.48
CA ILE A 489 -13.08 -23.76 -10.92
C ILE A 489 -14.49 -23.17 -10.95
N HIS A 490 -14.69 -22.02 -10.31
CA HIS A 490 -15.97 -21.32 -10.28
C HIS A 490 -15.78 -19.85 -10.65
N LEU A 491 -16.55 -19.36 -11.62
CA LEU A 491 -16.55 -17.95 -12.03
C LEU A 491 -17.75 -17.24 -11.41
N TYR A 492 -17.52 -16.09 -10.77
CA TYR A 492 -18.53 -15.26 -10.12
C TYR A 492 -18.52 -13.84 -10.69
N THR A 493 -19.66 -13.16 -10.59
CA THR A 493 -19.80 -11.76 -11.02
C THR A 493 -20.90 -11.03 -10.27
N THR A 494 -20.81 -9.70 -10.17
CA THR A 494 -21.90 -8.79 -9.80
C THR A 494 -22.60 -8.14 -11.02
N GLU A 495 -22.20 -8.53 -12.23
CA GLU A 495 -22.84 -8.09 -13.49
C GLU A 495 -24.35 -8.43 -13.51
N ALA A 496 -25.17 -7.45 -13.88
CA ALA A 496 -26.59 -7.66 -14.06
C ALA A 496 -26.83 -8.59 -15.28
N PRO A 497 -27.66 -9.65 -15.15
CA PRO A 497 -27.87 -10.60 -16.24
C PRO A 497 -28.62 -9.95 -17.39
N ILE A 498 -28.19 -10.22 -18.62
CA ILE A 498 -28.91 -9.82 -19.82
C ILE A 498 -30.18 -10.69 -19.97
N LYS A 499 -31.33 -10.03 -20.03
CA LYS A 499 -32.63 -10.70 -20.17
C LYS A 499 -32.72 -11.47 -21.49
N GLY A 500 -33.11 -12.74 -21.43
CA GLY A 500 -33.29 -13.61 -22.61
C GLY A 500 -32.19 -14.66 -22.78
N ASN A 501 -31.03 -14.48 -22.15
CA ASN A 501 -29.93 -15.45 -22.20
C ASN A 501 -30.03 -16.39 -20.98
N THR A 502 -29.89 -17.71 -21.22
CA THR A 502 -30.07 -18.73 -20.17
C THR A 502 -28.76 -19.26 -19.58
N ASP A 503 -27.63 -19.00 -20.22
CA ASP A 503 -26.31 -19.54 -19.85
C ASP A 503 -25.27 -18.44 -19.60
N ILE A 504 -23.97 -18.72 -19.75
CA ILE A 504 -22.86 -17.78 -19.55
C ILE A 504 -22.98 -16.50 -20.37
N GLU A 505 -23.70 -16.53 -21.50
CA GLU A 505 -23.96 -15.37 -22.37
C GLU A 505 -24.76 -14.26 -21.68
N ARG A 506 -25.38 -14.54 -20.52
CA ARG A 506 -26.05 -13.52 -19.72
C ARG A 506 -25.08 -12.59 -18.97
N PHE A 507 -23.79 -12.92 -18.92
CA PHE A 507 -22.72 -12.16 -18.24
C PHE A 507 -21.51 -11.92 -19.16
N PRO A 508 -21.68 -11.21 -20.28
CA PRO A 508 -20.63 -11.07 -21.28
C PRO A 508 -19.37 -10.38 -20.75
N ALA A 509 -19.48 -9.42 -19.83
CA ALA A 509 -18.30 -8.72 -19.32
C ALA A 509 -17.44 -9.63 -18.43
N ALA A 510 -18.06 -10.44 -17.56
CA ALA A 510 -17.34 -11.42 -16.74
C ALA A 510 -16.68 -12.51 -17.60
N VAL A 511 -17.40 -13.05 -18.59
CA VAL A 511 -16.87 -14.07 -19.50
C VAL A 511 -15.70 -13.51 -20.33
N ALA A 512 -15.85 -12.29 -20.87
CA ALA A 512 -14.79 -11.65 -21.64
C ALA A 512 -13.52 -11.39 -20.81
N ALA A 513 -13.68 -11.04 -19.53
CA ALA A 513 -12.55 -10.77 -18.64
C ALA A 513 -11.80 -12.05 -18.23
N ALA A 514 -12.51 -13.16 -18.02
CA ALA A 514 -11.92 -14.45 -17.62
C ALA A 514 -11.29 -15.22 -18.80
N ARG A 515 -11.81 -15.03 -20.02
CA ARG A 515 -11.41 -15.78 -21.21
C ARG A 515 -9.89 -15.80 -21.47
N PRO A 516 -9.15 -14.65 -21.48
CA PRO A 516 -7.73 -14.66 -21.82
C PRO A 516 -6.92 -15.57 -20.89
N LEU A 517 -7.17 -15.52 -19.59
CA LEU A 517 -6.46 -16.36 -18.63
C LEU A 517 -6.82 -17.84 -18.83
N LEU A 518 -8.10 -18.16 -18.97
CA LEU A 518 -8.53 -19.55 -19.19
C LEU A 518 -7.98 -20.13 -20.49
N ALA A 519 -7.82 -19.31 -21.54
CA ALA A 519 -7.22 -19.71 -22.80
C ALA A 519 -5.72 -20.01 -22.64
N THR A 520 -4.98 -19.17 -21.91
CA THR A 520 -3.54 -19.38 -21.61
C THR A 520 -3.27 -20.73 -20.94
N HIS A 521 -4.18 -21.20 -20.08
CA HIS A 521 -4.06 -22.50 -19.42
C HIS A 521 -4.87 -23.61 -20.10
N GLU A 522 -5.40 -23.41 -21.31
CA GLU A 522 -6.21 -24.41 -22.04
C GLU A 522 -7.44 -24.93 -21.26
N LEU A 523 -8.00 -24.10 -20.37
CA LEU A 523 -9.17 -24.41 -19.53
C LEU A 523 -10.46 -23.76 -20.04
N GLU A 524 -10.38 -22.91 -21.07
CA GLU A 524 -11.52 -22.16 -21.62
C GLU A 524 -12.71 -23.08 -21.95
N GLN A 525 -12.47 -24.15 -22.71
CA GLN A 525 -13.54 -25.07 -23.13
C GLN A 525 -14.16 -25.81 -21.93
N ALA A 526 -13.33 -26.20 -20.95
CA ALA A 526 -13.78 -26.94 -19.78
C ALA A 526 -14.65 -26.07 -18.84
N VAL A 527 -14.28 -24.80 -18.68
CA VAL A 527 -14.94 -23.89 -17.74
C VAL A 527 -16.12 -23.15 -18.38
N LEU A 528 -15.96 -22.65 -19.61
CA LEU A 528 -16.98 -21.86 -20.31
C LEU A 528 -17.91 -22.70 -21.18
N GLY A 529 -17.64 -24.00 -21.37
CA GLY A 529 -18.52 -24.88 -22.14
C GLY A 529 -18.69 -24.49 -23.60
N LEU A 530 -17.79 -23.64 -24.15
CA LEU A 530 -17.91 -23.19 -25.53
C LEU A 530 -17.87 -24.41 -26.46
N PRO A 531 -18.91 -24.62 -27.30
CA PRO A 531 -18.91 -25.71 -28.25
C PRO A 531 -17.65 -25.55 -29.09
N ARG A 532 -16.86 -26.63 -29.22
CA ARG A 532 -15.78 -26.68 -30.21
C ARG A 532 -16.37 -26.12 -31.48
N SER A 533 -15.82 -25.02 -31.99
CA SER A 533 -16.10 -24.61 -33.35
C SER A 533 -15.78 -25.86 -34.17
N LEU A 534 -16.83 -26.60 -34.56
CA LEU A 534 -16.71 -27.81 -35.32
C LEU A 534 -15.95 -27.37 -36.55
N GLY A 535 -14.65 -27.68 -36.56
CA GLY A 535 -13.74 -27.18 -37.58
C GLY A 535 -14.42 -27.46 -38.90
N ALA A 536 -14.67 -26.40 -39.67
CA ALA A 536 -15.27 -26.51 -40.98
C ALA A 536 -14.49 -27.61 -41.70
N GLY A 537 -15.13 -28.76 -41.88
CA GLY A 537 -14.50 -29.95 -42.40
C GLY A 537 -13.86 -29.57 -43.73
N GLY A 538 -12.53 -29.61 -43.77
CA GLY A 538 -11.82 -29.74 -45.02
C GLY A 538 -12.28 -31.05 -45.65
N SER A 539 -13.26 -30.95 -46.53
CA SER A 539 -13.57 -32.01 -47.49
C SER A 539 -12.29 -32.25 -48.28
N VAL A 540 -11.67 -33.40 -48.06
CA VAL A 540 -10.63 -33.97 -48.93
C VAL A 540 -11.29 -34.51 -50.19
#